data_AF-A0A7X7C2D3-F1
#
_entry.id   AF-A0A7X7C2D3-F1
#
_cell.length_a   1.000
_cell.length_b   1.000
_cell.length_c   1.000
_cell.angle_alpha   90.00
_cell.angle_beta   90.00
_cell.angle_gamma   90.00
#
_symmetry.space_group_name_H-M   'P 1'
#
loop_
_entity.id
_entity.type
_entity.pdbx_description
1 polymer ?
#
loop_
_entity_poly.entity_id
_entity_poly.type
_entity_poly.pdbx_seq_one_letter_code
_entity_poly.pdbx_strand_id
1 'polypeptide(L)'
;GTGTSYKSLIVFDLSVLETTMLPALAHDSLLFKNIGDEPLNKIIQLYTEFDKQIFIAFDKGESYSEETSQILNTTAVIRLNENGDELFGRSWNIKE
;
A
#
# COMPACT_ATOMS: atom_id res chain seq x y z
N GLY A 1 -4.64 6.67 18.70
CA GLY A 1 -5.48 5.50 18.36
C GLY A 1 -4.71 4.56 17.44
N THR A 2 -5.28 3.43 17.05
CA THR A 2 -4.61 2.39 16.23
C THR A 2 -4.02 2.91 14.92
N GLY A 3 -4.69 3.84 14.23
CA GLY A 3 -4.17 4.50 13.03
C GLY A 3 -2.90 5.32 13.25
N THR A 4 -2.74 5.93 14.43
CA THR A 4 -1.52 6.65 14.80
C THR A 4 -0.34 5.68 14.91
N SER A 5 -0.57 4.50 15.50
CA SER A 5 0.47 3.48 15.66
C SER A 5 0.94 2.92 14.31
N TYR A 6 0.03 2.63 13.39
CA TYR A 6 0.41 2.15 12.05
C TYR A 6 1.18 3.19 11.25
N LYS A 7 0.75 4.47 11.30
CA LYS A 7 1.52 5.56 10.70
C LYS A 7 2.95 5.63 11.27
N SER A 8 3.09 5.57 12.59
CA SER A 8 4.39 5.61 13.25
C SER A 8 5.27 4.42 12.87
N LEU A 9 4.70 3.23 12.72
CA LEU A 9 5.40 2.04 12.25
C LEU A 9 5.92 2.22 10.83
N ILE A 10 5.08 2.66 9.89
CA ILE A 10 5.48 2.93 8.50
C ILE A 10 6.64 3.92 8.45
N VAL A 11 6.57 5.03 9.19
CA VAL A 11 7.64 6.03 9.22
C VAL A 11 8.94 5.47 9.81
N PHE A 12 8.84 4.62 10.83
CA PHE A 12 9.99 3.93 11.40
C PHE A 12 10.63 2.98 10.38
N ASP A 13 9.83 2.16 9.70
CA ASP A 13 10.31 1.22 8.69
C ASP A 13 10.98 1.95 7.51
N LEU A 14 10.42 3.07 7.06
CA LEU A 14 11.02 3.93 6.06
C LEU A 14 12.35 4.53 6.52
N SER A 15 12.46 4.94 7.79
CA SER A 15 13.71 5.44 8.36
C SER A 15 14.78 4.36 8.41
N VAL A 16 14.40 3.11 8.73
CA VAL A 16 15.31 1.96 8.70
C VAL A 16 15.72 1.64 7.27
N LEU A 17 14.77 1.66 6.31
CA LEU A 17 15.07 1.47 4.90
C LEU A 17 16.09 2.50 4.42
N GLU A 18 15.91 3.77 4.74
CA GLU A 18 16.79 4.87 4.31
C GLU A 18 18.19 4.74 4.89
N THR A 19 18.29 4.52 6.21
CA THR A 19 19.56 4.60 6.96
C THR A 19 20.41 3.33 6.88
N THR A 20 19.90 2.25 6.31
CA THR A 20 20.61 0.95 6.24
C THR A 20 20.92 0.54 4.79
N MET A 21 21.62 -0.58 4.63
CA MET A 21 21.89 -1.18 3.31
C MET A 21 20.76 -2.10 2.81
N LEU A 22 19.57 -2.06 3.44
CA LEU A 22 18.45 -2.87 2.99
C LEU A 22 18.03 -2.44 1.57
N PRO A 23 17.85 -3.39 0.63
CA PRO A 23 17.54 -3.06 -0.75
C PRO A 23 16.06 -2.74 -0.96
N ALA A 24 15.18 -3.23 -0.08
CA ALA A 24 13.74 -3.11 -0.25
C ALA A 24 12.96 -3.24 1.07
N LEU A 25 11.70 -2.81 1.03
CA LEU A 25 10.68 -2.91 2.09
C LEU A 25 9.36 -3.43 1.53
N ALA A 26 8.58 -4.14 2.33
CA ALA A 26 7.24 -4.59 1.96
C ALA A 26 6.22 -4.30 3.07
N HIS A 27 5.09 -3.70 2.71
CA HIS A 27 3.98 -3.38 3.61
C HIS A 27 2.69 -4.07 3.17
N ASP A 28 2.02 -4.77 4.10
CA ASP A 28 0.73 -5.43 3.85
C ASP A 28 -0.45 -4.45 3.98
N SER A 29 -1.60 -4.79 3.39
CA SER A 29 -2.79 -3.93 3.31
C SER A 29 -3.38 -3.59 4.68
N LEU A 30 -3.14 -4.43 5.70
CA LEU A 30 -3.58 -4.22 7.08
C LEU A 30 -3.06 -2.89 7.66
N LEU A 31 -1.86 -2.46 7.29
CA LEU A 31 -1.24 -1.24 7.81
C LEU A 31 -2.01 0.02 7.40
N PHE A 32 -2.77 -0.02 6.30
CA PHE A 32 -3.47 1.14 5.76
C PHE A 32 -4.91 1.26 6.27
N LYS A 33 -5.54 0.17 6.71
CA LYS A 33 -6.99 0.10 7.04
C LYS A 33 -7.49 1.07 8.12
N ASN A 34 -6.61 1.58 8.98
CA ASN A 34 -7.01 2.46 10.09
C ASN A 34 -6.35 3.85 10.02
N ILE A 35 -5.67 4.15 8.91
CA ILE A 35 -5.03 5.46 8.68
C ILE A 35 -6.05 6.32 7.92
N GLY A 36 -6.29 7.54 8.38
CA GLY A 36 -7.21 8.45 7.67
C GLY A 36 -6.68 8.86 6.30
N ASP A 37 -7.59 9.27 5.41
CA ASP A 37 -7.32 9.60 4.01
C ASP A 37 -6.13 10.54 3.79
N GLU A 38 -6.10 11.68 4.48
CA GLU A 38 -5.05 12.69 4.26
C GLU A 38 -3.66 12.15 4.67
N PRO A 39 -3.46 11.57 5.88
CA PRO A 39 -2.21 10.89 6.19
C PRO A 39 -1.85 9.77 5.22
N LEU A 40 -2.82 8.99 4.75
CA LEU A 40 -2.56 7.90 3.81
C LEU A 40 -2.07 8.43 2.45
N ASN A 41 -2.69 9.48 1.91
CA ASN A 41 -2.24 10.13 0.67
C ASN A 41 -0.79 10.60 0.78
N LYS A 42 -0.42 11.23 1.91
CA LYS A 42 0.96 11.66 2.17
C LYS A 42 1.94 10.49 2.28
N ILE A 43 1.52 9.37 2.87
CA ILE A 43 2.35 8.15 2.92
C ILE A 43 2.59 7.59 1.51
N ILE A 44 1.57 7.55 0.66
CA ILE A 44 1.71 7.06 -0.72
C ILE A 44 2.65 7.97 -1.53
N GLN A 45 2.51 9.30 -1.40
CA GLN A 45 3.46 10.24 -2.00
C GLN A 45 4.88 10.01 -1.49
N LEU A 46 5.06 9.89 -0.17
CA LEU A 46 6.36 9.67 0.45
C LEU A 46 7.07 8.41 -0.09
N TYR A 47 6.34 7.33 -0.38
CA TYR A 47 6.95 6.14 -0.99
C TYR A 47 7.61 6.41 -2.34
N THR A 48 7.14 7.40 -3.10
CA THR A 48 7.71 7.77 -4.40
C THR A 48 9.01 8.57 -4.31
N GLU A 49 9.36 9.06 -3.11
CA GLU A 49 10.58 9.84 -2.87
C GLU A 49 11.80 8.97 -2.54
N PHE A 50 11.63 7.65 -2.40
CA PHE A 50 12.70 6.72 -2.06
C PHE A 50 13.37 6.15 -3.31
N ASP A 51 14.70 6.11 -3.32
CA ASP A 51 15.48 5.41 -4.36
C ASP A 51 15.44 3.88 -4.20
N LYS A 52 15.06 3.39 -3.01
CA LYS A 52 14.98 1.97 -2.65
C LYS A 52 13.59 1.41 -2.96
N GLN A 53 13.51 0.11 -3.25
CA GLN A 53 12.24 -0.52 -3.67
C GLN A 53 11.27 -0.68 -2.49
N ILE A 54 10.03 -0.23 -2.67
CA ILE A 54 8.96 -0.39 -1.69
C ILE A 54 7.79 -1.14 -2.35
N PHE A 55 7.43 -2.28 -1.79
CA PHE A 55 6.27 -3.06 -2.22
C PHE A 55 5.12 -2.86 -1.25
N ILE A 56 3.92 -2.62 -1.78
CA ILE A 56 2.73 -2.50 -0.96
C ILE A 56 1.61 -3.40 -1.49
N ALA A 57 0.91 -4.06 -0.58
CA ALA A 57 -0.42 -4.61 -0.87
C ALA A 57 -1.46 -3.55 -0.49
N PHE A 58 -2.38 -3.27 -1.41
CA PHE A 58 -3.32 -2.16 -1.24
C PHE A 58 -4.71 -2.54 -1.75
N ASP A 59 -5.69 -2.55 -0.85
CA ASP A 59 -7.09 -2.77 -1.19
C ASP A 59 -7.75 -1.43 -1.51
N LYS A 60 -8.44 -1.32 -2.65
CA LYS A 60 -9.20 -0.12 -3.01
C LYS A 60 -10.44 -0.02 -2.12
N GLY A 61 -10.35 0.72 -1.02
CA GLY A 61 -11.42 0.83 -0.03
C GLY A 61 -12.11 2.19 0.05
N GLU A 62 -11.44 3.29 -0.34
CA GLU A 62 -11.95 4.66 -0.12
C GLU A 62 -11.65 5.58 -1.32
N SER A 63 -12.39 6.68 -1.42
CA SER A 63 -12.26 7.68 -2.49
C SER A 63 -10.96 8.48 -2.34
N TYR A 64 -9.83 7.91 -2.75
CA TYR A 64 -8.52 8.57 -2.66
C TYR A 64 -8.42 9.79 -3.57
N SER A 65 -7.42 10.63 -3.30
CA SER A 65 -7.10 11.74 -4.18
C SER A 65 -6.76 11.22 -5.59
N GLU A 66 -6.97 12.06 -6.59
CA GLU A 66 -6.63 11.74 -7.97
C GLU A 66 -5.15 11.38 -8.13
N GLU A 67 -4.28 12.11 -7.42
CA GLU A 67 -2.84 11.89 -7.40
C GLU A 67 -2.46 10.52 -6.80
N THR A 68 -2.98 10.18 -5.61
CA THR A 68 -2.76 8.87 -4.99
C THR A 68 -3.24 7.75 -5.91
N SER A 69 -4.41 7.94 -6.52
CA SER A 69 -4.96 7.01 -7.49
C SER A 69 -4.06 6.84 -8.70
N GLN A 70 -3.48 7.93 -9.22
CA GLN A 70 -2.53 7.89 -10.33
C GLN A 70 -1.25 7.15 -9.95
N ILE A 71 -0.64 7.43 -8.79
CA ILE A 71 0.57 6.74 -8.31
C ILE A 71 0.31 5.23 -8.19
N LEU A 72 -0.75 4.83 -7.48
CA LEU A 72 -1.13 3.42 -7.36
C LEU A 72 -1.47 2.81 -8.73
N ASN A 73 -1.98 3.62 -9.67
CA ASN A 73 -2.34 3.12 -10.97
C ASN A 73 -1.14 2.88 -11.91
N THR A 74 -0.16 3.77 -11.90
CA THR A 74 1.03 3.71 -12.76
C THR A 74 2.09 2.75 -12.23
N THR A 75 2.15 2.55 -10.91
CA THR A 75 3.16 1.71 -10.26
C THR A 75 2.71 0.27 -10.00
N ALA A 76 1.42 -0.06 -10.13
CA ALA A 76 0.97 -1.42 -9.84
C ALA A 76 1.56 -2.44 -10.80
N VAL A 77 2.20 -3.46 -10.21
CA VAL A 77 2.73 -4.61 -10.93
C VAL A 77 1.67 -5.70 -11.08
N ILE A 78 0.84 -5.88 -10.06
CA ILE A 78 -0.25 -6.88 -10.03
C ILE A 78 -1.54 -6.17 -9.63
N ARG A 79 -2.60 -6.42 -10.38
CA ARG A 79 -3.97 -6.01 -10.06
C ARG A 79 -4.83 -7.25 -10.00
N LEU A 80 -5.61 -7.35 -8.94
CA LEU A 80 -6.58 -8.43 -8.77
C LEU A 80 -7.98 -7.83 -8.84
N ASN A 81 -8.84 -8.43 -9.65
CA ASN A 81 -10.26 -8.08 -9.75
C ASN A 81 -11.11 -9.36 -9.81
N GLU A 82 -12.43 -9.19 -9.76
CA GLU A 82 -13.37 -10.26 -10.05
C GLU A 82 -13.44 -10.55 -11.56
N ASN A 83 -13.97 -11.73 -11.92
CA ASN A 83 -14.28 -12.17 -13.28
C ASN A 83 -13.06 -12.61 -14.12
N GLY A 84 -12.15 -13.36 -13.52
CA GLY A 84 -11.00 -13.96 -14.21
C GLY A 84 -9.66 -13.26 -13.94
N ASP A 85 -9.69 -12.11 -13.28
CA ASP A 85 -8.52 -11.37 -12.81
C ASP A 85 -8.15 -11.75 -11.35
N GLU A 86 -8.71 -12.84 -10.81
CA GLU A 86 -8.37 -13.31 -9.48
C GLU A 86 -6.98 -13.95 -9.48
N LEU A 87 -6.30 -13.90 -8.32
CA LEU A 87 -4.93 -14.43 -8.18
C LEU A 87 -4.77 -15.89 -8.63
N PHE A 88 -5.83 -16.69 -8.50
CA PHE A 88 -5.84 -18.11 -8.86
C PHE A 88 -6.90 -18.44 -9.92
N GLY A 89 -7.38 -17.46 -10.68
CA GLY A 89 -8.43 -17.63 -11.70
C GLY A 89 -9.81 -18.02 -11.16
N ARG A 90 -10.01 -17.92 -9.83
CA ARG A 90 -11.32 -18.05 -9.18
C ARG A 90 -11.34 -17.26 -7.89
N SER A 91 -12.51 -16.74 -7.53
CA SER A 91 -12.73 -16.13 -6.22
C SER A 91 -13.00 -17.20 -5.15
N TRP A 92 -12.41 -17.00 -3.98
CA TRP A 92 -12.53 -17.92 -2.83
C TRP A 92 -13.69 -17.54 -1.89
N ASN A 93 -14.32 -16.39 -2.12
CA ASN A 93 -15.46 -15.90 -1.34
C ASN A 93 -16.82 -16.40 -1.86
N ILE A 94 -16.83 -17.13 -3.00
CA ILE A 94 -18.03 -17.74 -3.57
C ILE A 94 -18.27 -19.06 -2.82
N LYS A 95 -19.37 -19.14 -2.06
CA LYS A 95 -19.86 -20.41 -1.52
C LYS A 95 -20.62 -21.15 -2.62
N GLU A 96 -20.31 -22.42 -2.82
CA GLU A 96 -21.15 -23.35 -3.59
C GLU A 96 -22.55 -23.49 -2.97
#